data_AF-A0A6J0BL35-F1
#
_entry.id   AF-A0A6J0BL35-F1
#
_cell.length_a   1.000
_cell.length_b   1.000
_cell.length_c   1.000
_cell.angle_alpha   90.00
_cell.angle_beta   90.00
_cell.angle_gamma   90.00
#
_symmetry.space_group_name_H-M   'P 1'
#
loop_
_entity.id
_entity.type
_entity.pdbx_description
1 polymer ?
#
loop_
_entity_poly.entity_id
_entity_poly.type
_entity_poly.pdbx_seq_one_letter_code
_entity_poly.pdbx_strand_id
1 'polypeptide(L)'
;MRGEDLVKVERRKQEEERWERTVGSRSNKEYKFVKETGVPEYLKKGWSEERWGRIAKYRLRDELKEYTYWENRENKLCGICGMKEETWEHVWEGCSGLGMERGWQEMRAVTRDQQVDRTGNILERRLPKYENATLLPVMVYIFGGRYKVGINHPERWGPQFLLDKDVVLLVPSYRLGILGFFSTTDEASPGNYCLKDIVLALEWIQKNIQYFGGDPKQVTIFGGSSGAVTIHYLTLSPLTQGLFHRYITQSGSALQPIVLQDRSSTAERAIHLGEILGCPTKTSTAIVDCLRKFEATYLTVADSVSFRGGYTWIPIAEPDLPGAMFTETATNLVAAGKIRDLPYLVSVCRDEGLVQSAKFFNDPNGFRKFLGDIDFHLPLLLRYEHLPQINITARTKALKSYYLNDLNADIRLLLGNWTQLIGDAMFTYPAWASVQQHVIHAKNPLYFCSFDYRGTVSYSYMFSGGNEDDWGVAHADELLYLLPGQPDMFGPPGYEFSEADWHMVDTMVQLWTSFATKGVPELNTGNTIWKPYSPSEDNYLQIGNGPDASIEVKSGFHVERMKFWKKLSATT
;
A
#
# COMPACT_ATOMS: atom_id res chain seq x y z
N MET A 1 -83.24 26.20 -2.25
CA MET A 1 -82.90 25.62 -0.95
C MET A 1 -81.39 25.49 -0.89
N ARG A 2 -80.77 26.27 0.02
CA ARG A 2 -79.40 26.19 0.58
C ARG A 2 -78.23 25.75 -0.31
N GLY A 3 -77.26 26.66 -0.46
CA GLY A 3 -75.83 26.35 -0.27
C GLY A 3 -74.99 26.25 -1.54
N GLU A 4 -74.35 27.36 -1.89
CA GLU A 4 -73.20 27.47 -2.79
C GLU A 4 -72.01 26.64 -2.25
N ASP A 5 -71.25 25.96 -3.12
CA ASP A 5 -69.84 26.32 -3.38
C ASP A 5 -69.12 25.40 -4.38
N LEU A 6 -68.35 26.08 -5.24
CA LEU A 6 -67.37 25.59 -6.19
C LEU A 6 -66.02 25.28 -5.51
N VAL A 7 -65.31 24.29 -6.07
CA VAL A 7 -63.84 24.13 -6.15
C VAL A 7 -63.01 24.56 -4.94
N LYS A 8 -62.37 23.60 -4.25
CA LYS A 8 -61.07 23.83 -3.60
C LYS A 8 -60.29 22.55 -3.36
N VAL A 9 -59.03 22.62 -3.80
CA VAL A 9 -57.87 21.84 -3.34
C VAL A 9 -57.92 21.72 -1.81
N GLU A 10 -57.88 20.50 -1.28
CA GLU A 10 -57.57 20.30 0.12
C GLU A 10 -56.63 19.11 0.34
N ARG A 11 -55.45 19.48 0.82
CA ARG A 11 -54.40 18.68 1.43
C ARG A 11 -54.95 17.50 2.24
N ARG A 12 -54.34 16.32 2.09
CA ARG A 12 -54.22 15.38 3.21
C ARG A 12 -52.79 14.87 3.35
N LYS A 13 -52.14 15.49 4.34
CA LYS A 13 -51.17 14.95 5.30
C LYS A 13 -50.05 14.09 4.74
N GLN A 14 -48.87 14.71 4.67
CA GLN A 14 -47.62 14.05 5.04
C GLN A 14 -47.83 13.37 6.39
N GLU A 15 -47.77 12.04 6.42
CA GLU A 15 -47.51 11.31 7.65
C GLU A 15 -45.99 11.26 7.81
N GLU A 16 -45.51 12.04 8.78
CA GLU A 16 -44.14 12.08 9.24
C GLU A 16 -43.78 10.74 9.89
N GLU A 17 -42.61 10.20 9.54
CA GLU A 17 -42.03 9.03 10.20
C GLU A 17 -41.68 9.39 11.66
N ARG A 18 -42.34 8.75 12.63
CA ARG A 18 -42.13 8.99 14.07
C ARG A 18 -41.41 7.81 14.71
N TRP A 19 -40.30 8.10 15.38
CA TRP A 19 -39.64 7.19 16.32
C TRP A 19 -40.07 7.56 17.75
N GLU A 20 -40.60 6.62 18.53
CA GLU A 20 -40.93 6.85 19.94
C GLU A 20 -39.84 6.30 20.87
N ARG A 21 -39.42 7.15 21.82
CA ARG A 21 -38.41 6.86 22.84
C ARG A 21 -39.08 6.25 24.06
N THR A 22 -38.75 5.00 24.39
CA THR A 22 -39.04 4.45 25.72
C THR A 22 -37.87 4.74 26.66
N VAL A 23 -38.18 5.35 27.81
CA VAL A 23 -37.18 5.77 28.81
C VAL A 23 -36.68 4.55 29.59
N GLY A 24 -35.40 4.21 29.43
CA GLY A 24 -34.64 3.29 30.27
C GLY A 24 -33.25 3.87 30.59
N SER A 25 -32.70 3.57 31.76
CA SER A 25 -31.57 4.27 32.40
C SER A 25 -30.23 4.28 31.64
N ARG A 26 -29.37 5.21 32.05
CA ARG A 26 -28.10 5.76 31.52
C ARG A 26 -27.03 4.88 30.81
N SER A 27 -27.33 3.68 30.32
CA SER A 27 -26.33 2.89 29.58
C SER A 27 -26.83 2.05 28.40
N ASN A 28 -28.12 2.02 28.05
CA ASN A 28 -28.58 1.35 26.83
C ASN A 28 -29.77 2.09 26.18
N LYS A 29 -29.68 2.39 24.87
CA LYS A 29 -30.76 2.99 24.08
C LYS A 29 -31.34 1.94 23.13
N GLU A 30 -32.64 1.66 23.18
CA GLU A 30 -33.35 0.81 22.22
C GLU A 30 -34.43 1.58 21.46
N TYR A 31 -34.59 1.26 20.16
CA TYR A 31 -35.65 1.76 19.27
C TYR A 31 -36.33 0.59 18.57
N LYS A 32 -37.65 0.64 18.37
CA LYS A 32 -38.44 -0.43 17.72
C LYS A 32 -39.12 0.08 16.42
N PHE A 33 -39.03 -0.69 15.34
CA PHE A 33 -39.58 -0.40 14.01
C PHE A 33 -40.79 -1.31 13.67
N VAL A 34 -41.75 -0.84 12.85
CA VAL A 34 -42.95 -1.58 12.41
C VAL A 34 -43.07 -1.58 10.87
N LYS A 35 -43.43 -2.75 10.29
CA LYS A 35 -43.56 -3.19 8.85
C LYS A 35 -44.61 -2.40 8.01
N GLU A 36 -44.71 -2.34 6.65
CA GLU A 36 -44.19 -3.11 5.47
C GLU A 36 -44.50 -2.42 4.08
N THR A 37 -44.06 -3.04 2.95
CA THR A 37 -44.43 -2.92 1.49
C THR A 37 -43.68 -1.91 0.60
N GLY A 38 -43.24 -2.16 -0.64
CA GLY A 38 -43.19 -3.32 -1.56
C GLY A 38 -42.42 -2.95 -2.86
N VAL A 39 -41.73 -3.92 -3.50
CA VAL A 39 -40.81 -3.71 -4.66
C VAL A 39 -41.57 -3.82 -6.02
N PRO A 40 -41.32 -2.94 -7.01
CA PRO A 40 -41.96 -2.97 -8.33
C PRO A 40 -41.77 -4.28 -9.13
N GLU A 41 -42.83 -4.71 -9.80
CA GLU A 41 -42.97 -6.03 -10.47
C GLU A 41 -41.92 -6.34 -11.56
N TYR A 42 -41.30 -5.33 -12.16
CA TYR A 42 -40.26 -5.53 -13.18
C TYR A 42 -38.92 -6.00 -12.59
N LEU A 43 -38.69 -5.81 -11.29
CA LEU A 43 -37.51 -6.29 -10.56
C LEU A 43 -37.65 -7.76 -10.11
N LYS A 44 -38.81 -8.40 -10.35
CA LYS A 44 -39.09 -9.79 -9.94
C LYS A 44 -38.73 -10.85 -10.99
N LYS A 45 -38.22 -10.48 -12.16
CA LYS A 45 -37.79 -11.47 -13.17
C LYS A 45 -36.28 -11.74 -13.07
N GLY A 46 -35.95 -12.84 -12.42
CA GLY A 46 -34.68 -13.56 -12.60
C GLY A 46 -33.90 -13.93 -11.34
N TRP A 47 -34.31 -13.51 -10.14
CA TRP A 47 -33.48 -13.67 -8.94
C TRP A 47 -34.37 -14.04 -7.75
N SER A 48 -34.12 -15.21 -7.12
CA SER A 48 -34.92 -15.75 -6.01
C SER A 48 -34.89 -14.84 -4.78
N GLU A 49 -36.02 -14.71 -4.08
CA GLU A 49 -36.19 -13.83 -2.90
C GLU A 49 -35.18 -14.10 -1.76
N GLU A 50 -34.60 -15.29 -1.70
CA GLU A 50 -33.58 -15.66 -0.70
C GLU A 50 -32.21 -14.95 -0.91
N ARG A 51 -32.00 -14.32 -2.08
CA ARG A 51 -30.75 -13.58 -2.41
C ARG A 51 -30.86 -12.07 -2.17
N TRP A 52 -32.05 -11.49 -2.27
CA TRP A 52 -32.29 -10.08 -1.88
C TRP A 52 -32.10 -9.85 -0.38
N GLY A 53 -32.41 -10.86 0.45
CA GLY A 53 -32.21 -10.79 1.90
C GLY A 53 -30.75 -10.65 2.36
N ARG A 54 -29.77 -10.95 1.51
CA ARG A 54 -28.33 -10.87 1.85
C ARG A 54 -27.68 -9.52 1.51
N ILE A 55 -28.31 -8.69 0.68
CA ILE A 55 -27.74 -7.43 0.19
C ILE A 55 -28.26 -6.19 0.97
N ALA A 56 -29.27 -6.35 1.83
CA ALA A 56 -29.90 -5.22 2.54
C ALA A 56 -29.44 -5.01 4.00
N LYS A 57 -28.25 -5.46 4.40
CA LYS A 57 -27.81 -5.39 5.82
C LYS A 57 -26.39 -4.87 6.04
N TYR A 58 -26.11 -3.66 5.56
CA TYR A 58 -24.99 -2.85 6.10
C TYR A 58 -25.46 -1.42 6.35
N ARG A 59 -26.36 -1.27 7.34
CA ARG A 59 -26.50 -0.05 8.14
C ARG A 59 -25.61 -0.23 9.36
N LEU A 60 -24.78 0.78 9.65
CA LEU A 60 -24.02 0.97 10.88
C LEU A 60 -24.74 0.37 12.11
N ARG A 61 -24.13 -0.60 12.77
CA ARG A 61 -24.46 -0.93 14.17
C ARG A 61 -23.18 -1.22 14.96
N ASP A 62 -23.12 -0.52 16.09
CA ASP A 62 -22.12 -0.45 17.15
C ASP A 62 -21.78 -1.77 17.88
N GLU A 63 -21.59 -2.88 17.18
CA GLU A 63 -20.99 -4.09 17.77
C GLU A 63 -19.93 -4.65 16.83
N LEU A 64 -18.72 -4.06 16.91
CA LEU A 64 -17.49 -4.69 16.42
C LEU A 64 -17.24 -5.95 17.25
N LYS A 65 -17.81 -7.09 16.80
CA LYS A 65 -17.21 -8.38 17.14
C LYS A 65 -16.03 -8.60 16.21
N GLU A 66 -14.87 -8.77 16.82
CA GLU A 66 -13.61 -9.17 16.21
C GLU A 66 -13.86 -10.29 15.18
N TYR A 67 -13.61 -10.02 13.90
CA TYR A 67 -13.42 -11.09 12.92
C TYR A 67 -11.92 -11.19 12.65
N THR A 68 -11.28 -12.13 13.33
CA THR A 68 -9.97 -12.64 12.90
C THR A 68 -10.17 -13.62 11.74
N TYR A 69 -9.10 -14.04 11.05
CA TYR A 69 -9.13 -15.16 10.07
C TYR A 69 -9.77 -16.45 10.65
N TRP A 70 -9.93 -16.53 11.97
CA TRP A 70 -10.48 -17.64 12.74
C TRP A 70 -11.83 -17.28 13.36
N GLU A 71 -12.81 -18.16 13.24
CA GLU A 71 -14.13 -17.99 13.88
C GLU A 71 -14.11 -18.46 15.35
N ASN A 72 -13.25 -19.43 15.71
CA ASN A 72 -13.01 -19.88 17.09
C ASN A 72 -11.74 -20.75 17.18
N ARG A 73 -10.84 -20.47 18.14
CA ARG A 73 -9.60 -21.24 18.38
C ARG A 73 -9.83 -22.70 18.81
N GLU A 74 -11.03 -23.06 19.27
CA GLU A 74 -11.31 -24.40 19.79
C GLU A 74 -11.71 -25.43 18.71
N ASN A 75 -12.25 -25.01 17.56
CA ASN A 75 -12.88 -25.92 16.60
C ASN A 75 -12.07 -26.19 15.31
N LYS A 76 -10.90 -25.56 15.13
CA LYS A 76 -10.05 -25.68 13.92
C LYS A 76 -10.81 -25.48 12.59
N LEU A 77 -11.84 -24.62 12.58
CA LEU A 77 -12.61 -24.29 11.39
C LEU A 77 -12.06 -23.01 10.74
N CYS A 78 -11.86 -23.04 9.43
CA CYS A 78 -11.51 -21.85 8.63
C CYS A 78 -12.69 -20.86 8.62
N GLY A 79 -12.47 -19.60 9.03
CA GLY A 79 -13.50 -18.55 9.02
C GLY A 79 -13.97 -18.14 7.61
N ILE A 80 -13.24 -18.55 6.56
CA ILE A 80 -13.54 -18.24 5.16
C ILE A 80 -14.39 -19.34 4.50
N CYS A 81 -14.19 -20.63 4.80
CA CYS A 81 -14.89 -21.72 4.12
C CYS A 81 -15.68 -22.68 5.05
N GLY A 82 -15.50 -22.61 6.37
CA GLY A 82 -16.22 -23.44 7.35
C GLY A 82 -15.84 -24.92 7.36
N MET A 83 -14.69 -25.30 6.79
CA MET A 83 -14.23 -26.70 6.74
C MET A 83 -13.23 -27.03 7.86
N LYS A 84 -13.21 -28.31 8.27
CA LYS A 84 -12.58 -28.81 9.51
C LYS A 84 -11.06 -28.97 9.47
N GLU A 85 -10.43 -28.97 8.29
CA GLU A 85 -8.98 -29.16 8.15
C GLU A 85 -8.48 -28.37 6.92
N GLU A 86 -7.54 -27.44 7.12
CA GLU A 86 -6.87 -26.71 6.04
C GLU A 86 -5.65 -27.51 5.55
N THR A 87 -5.66 -27.95 4.29
CA THR A 87 -4.43 -28.33 3.57
C THR A 87 -4.00 -27.18 2.66
N TRP A 88 -2.74 -27.10 2.26
CA TRP A 88 -2.27 -26.09 1.29
C TRP A 88 -3.05 -26.09 -0.03
N GLU A 89 -3.51 -27.27 -0.48
CA GLU A 89 -4.37 -27.41 -1.67
C GLU A 89 -5.66 -26.58 -1.52
N HIS A 90 -6.17 -26.45 -0.30
CA HIS A 90 -7.30 -25.57 0.02
C HIS A 90 -6.96 -24.09 -0.12
N VAL A 91 -5.76 -23.65 0.26
CA VAL A 91 -5.30 -22.26 0.10
C VAL A 91 -4.96 -21.95 -1.36
N TRP A 92 -4.51 -22.95 -2.12
CA TRP A 92 -4.02 -22.83 -3.49
C TRP A 92 -5.11 -22.94 -4.56
N GLU A 93 -6.01 -23.92 -4.45
CA GLU A 93 -7.04 -24.24 -5.46
C GLU A 93 -8.47 -23.96 -4.97
N GLY A 94 -8.74 -24.18 -3.67
CA GLY A 94 -10.06 -23.93 -3.07
C GLY A 94 -10.32 -22.45 -2.76
N CYS A 95 -9.34 -21.74 -2.20
CA CYS A 95 -9.42 -20.33 -1.84
C CYS A 95 -9.16 -19.40 -3.03
N SER A 96 -8.45 -19.85 -4.06
CA SER A 96 -8.45 -19.14 -5.35
C SER A 96 -9.82 -19.20 -6.04
N GLY A 97 -10.73 -20.11 -5.67
CA GLY A 97 -12.12 -20.10 -6.13
C GLY A 97 -13.10 -19.43 -5.15
N LEU A 98 -13.07 -19.83 -3.87
CA LEU A 98 -14.02 -19.40 -2.81
C LEU A 98 -13.51 -18.27 -1.91
N GLY A 99 -12.20 -18.14 -1.74
CA GLY A 99 -11.59 -16.86 -1.35
C GLY A 99 -11.76 -15.86 -2.50
N MET A 100 -11.82 -16.35 -3.76
CA MET A 100 -12.31 -15.55 -4.88
C MET A 100 -13.85 -15.29 -4.91
N GLU A 101 -14.59 -16.11 -4.19
CA GLU A 101 -15.92 -15.89 -3.65
C GLU A 101 -16.15 -14.64 -2.80
N ARG A 102 -15.43 -14.67 -1.66
CA ARG A 102 -15.72 -13.93 -0.43
C ARG A 102 -14.78 -12.75 -0.22
N GLY A 103 -13.49 -12.85 -0.57
CA GLY A 103 -12.59 -11.69 -0.65
C GLY A 103 -13.08 -10.63 -1.66
N TRP A 104 -13.94 -11.05 -2.59
CA TRP A 104 -14.57 -10.24 -3.64
C TRP A 104 -15.90 -9.63 -3.20
N GLN A 105 -16.50 -10.18 -2.13
CA GLN A 105 -17.56 -9.50 -1.36
C GLN A 105 -16.98 -8.50 -0.34
N GLU A 106 -15.70 -8.66 0.02
CA GLU A 106 -15.00 -7.78 0.97
C GLU A 106 -14.21 -6.64 0.30
N MET A 107 -14.07 -6.61 -1.03
CA MET A 107 -13.57 -5.44 -1.74
C MET A 107 -14.58 -4.29 -1.60
N ARG A 108 -14.40 -3.52 -0.53
CA ARG A 108 -15.16 -2.30 -0.27
C ARG A 108 -14.75 -1.26 -1.31
N ALA A 109 -15.49 -1.17 -2.41
CA ALA A 109 -15.59 0.10 -3.11
C ALA A 109 -16.33 1.03 -2.16
N VAL A 110 -15.59 1.88 -1.45
CA VAL A 110 -16.20 2.87 -0.57
C VAL A 110 -16.59 4.06 -1.45
N THR A 111 -17.84 4.10 -1.87
CA THR A 111 -18.47 5.33 -2.35
C THR A 111 -19.15 6.00 -1.17
N ARG A 112 -19.18 7.34 -1.16
CA ARG A 112 -19.73 8.15 -0.06
C ARG A 112 -21.25 7.98 0.05
N ASP A 113 -21.69 6.91 0.72
CA ASP A 113 -23.11 6.68 1.01
C ASP A 113 -23.60 7.43 2.26
N GLN A 114 -22.71 8.12 2.99
CA GLN A 114 -23.10 8.97 4.13
C GLN A 114 -22.27 10.26 4.20
N GLN A 115 -22.96 11.40 4.15
CA GLN A 115 -22.40 12.67 4.60
C GLN A 115 -22.75 12.84 6.08
N VAL A 116 -21.76 13.13 6.93
CA VAL A 116 -22.02 13.74 8.24
C VAL A 116 -21.52 15.17 8.14
N ASP A 117 -22.39 16.16 8.36
CA ASP A 117 -21.98 17.56 8.37
C ASP A 117 -21.12 17.89 9.62
N ARG A 118 -20.47 19.06 9.64
CA ARG A 118 -19.64 19.53 10.77
C ARG A 118 -20.42 19.72 12.10
N THR A 119 -21.71 19.38 12.12
CA THR A 119 -22.58 19.42 13.30
C THR A 119 -23.14 18.04 13.69
N GLY A 120 -22.73 16.96 13.03
CA GLY A 120 -23.14 15.59 13.36
C GLY A 120 -24.45 15.13 12.72
N ASN A 121 -24.98 15.83 11.72
CA ASN A 121 -26.19 15.39 11.01
C ASN A 121 -25.85 14.50 9.81
N ILE A 122 -26.53 13.35 9.71
CA ILE A 122 -26.41 12.39 8.61
C ILE A 122 -27.28 12.88 7.44
N LEU A 123 -26.65 13.19 6.30
CA LEU A 123 -27.30 13.42 5.02
C LEU A 123 -27.20 12.12 4.19
N GLU A 124 -28.34 11.43 4.00
CA GLU A 124 -28.46 10.29 3.08
C GLU A 124 -28.33 10.79 1.62
N ARG A 125 -27.21 10.48 0.96
CA ARG A 125 -27.10 10.64 -0.50
C ARG A 125 -27.37 9.28 -1.15
N ARG A 126 -28.53 9.14 -1.81
CA ARG A 126 -28.88 7.95 -2.59
C ARG A 126 -27.87 7.75 -3.73
N LEU A 127 -27.39 6.52 -3.91
CA LEU A 127 -26.67 6.08 -5.11
C LEU A 127 -27.43 6.54 -6.37
N PRO A 128 -26.77 7.19 -7.36
CA PRO A 128 -27.44 7.66 -8.56
C PRO A 128 -28.08 6.50 -9.32
N LYS A 129 -29.29 6.71 -9.86
CA LYS A 129 -29.92 5.76 -10.79
C LYS A 129 -29.03 5.61 -12.03
N TYR A 130 -28.61 4.38 -12.29
CA TYR A 130 -27.52 3.92 -13.18
C TYR A 130 -27.76 4.01 -14.70
N GLU A 131 -28.44 5.02 -15.22
CA GLU A 131 -28.64 5.12 -16.68
C GLU A 131 -27.93 6.30 -17.34
N ASN A 132 -27.39 7.28 -16.59
CA ASN A 132 -26.68 8.46 -17.13
C ASN A 132 -25.58 9.03 -16.21
N ALA A 133 -25.05 8.26 -15.26
CA ALA A 133 -24.03 8.76 -14.33
C ALA A 133 -22.61 8.68 -14.95
N THR A 134 -21.86 9.78 -14.89
CA THR A 134 -20.43 9.81 -15.25
C THR A 134 -19.63 8.92 -14.30
N LEU A 135 -18.87 7.98 -14.84
CA LEU A 135 -17.99 7.11 -14.05
C LEU A 135 -16.79 7.89 -13.50
N LEU A 136 -16.35 7.54 -12.30
CA LEU A 136 -15.30 8.23 -11.54
C LEU A 136 -13.92 7.59 -11.72
N PRO A 137 -12.82 8.35 -11.63
CA PRO A 137 -11.48 7.79 -11.60
C PRO A 137 -11.31 6.78 -10.45
N VAL A 138 -10.61 5.68 -10.73
CA VAL A 138 -10.37 4.60 -9.79
C VAL A 138 -8.95 4.69 -9.26
N MET A 139 -8.80 4.71 -7.93
CA MET A 139 -7.53 4.67 -7.24
C MET A 139 -7.39 3.34 -6.49
N VAL A 140 -6.30 2.62 -6.75
CA VAL A 140 -6.04 1.30 -6.15
C VAL A 140 -4.80 1.40 -5.29
N TYR A 141 -4.97 1.29 -3.98
CA TYR A 141 -3.88 1.36 -3.02
C TYR A 141 -3.26 -0.02 -2.78
N ILE A 142 -1.97 -0.17 -3.09
CA ILE A 142 -1.18 -1.38 -2.83
C ILE A 142 -0.31 -1.09 -1.60
N PHE A 143 -0.58 -1.80 -0.49
CA PHE A 143 0.00 -1.47 0.80
C PHE A 143 1.49 -1.84 0.96
N GLY A 144 2.17 -1.15 1.86
CA GLY A 144 3.55 -1.49 2.25
C GLY A 144 3.60 -2.63 3.28
N GLY A 145 4.80 -2.90 3.81
CA GLY A 145 4.99 -3.87 4.91
C GLY A 145 6.10 -4.89 4.69
N ARG A 146 7.11 -4.54 3.88
CA ARG A 146 8.33 -5.34 3.66
C ARG A 146 8.03 -6.74 3.11
N TYR A 147 6.87 -6.91 2.46
CA TYR A 147 6.31 -8.21 2.03
C TYR A 147 6.06 -9.22 3.15
N LYS A 148 6.07 -8.82 4.43
CA LYS A 148 5.89 -9.73 5.58
C LYS A 148 4.58 -9.47 6.32
N VAL A 149 4.19 -8.20 6.40
CA VAL A 149 3.02 -7.75 7.15
C VAL A 149 2.18 -6.86 6.25
N GLY A 150 0.89 -6.76 6.56
CA GLY A 150 -0.04 -5.93 5.80
C GLY A 150 -1.47 -6.41 5.98
N ILE A 151 -2.40 -5.46 6.00
CA ILE A 151 -3.84 -5.71 6.08
C ILE A 151 -4.52 -4.68 5.18
N ASN A 152 -5.69 -5.00 4.63
CA ASN A 152 -6.52 -4.08 3.85
C ASN A 152 -7.59 -3.36 4.70
N HIS A 153 -7.39 -3.29 6.01
CA HIS A 153 -8.42 -2.81 6.93
C HIS A 153 -8.52 -1.26 6.92
N PRO A 154 -9.72 -0.67 6.90
CA PRO A 154 -9.90 0.80 6.94
C PRO A 154 -9.33 1.47 8.18
N GLU A 155 -9.17 0.75 9.29
CA GLU A 155 -8.47 1.31 10.47
C GLU A 155 -6.97 1.50 10.22
N ARG A 156 -6.40 0.81 9.23
CA ARG A 156 -5.01 1.00 8.82
C ARG A 156 -4.89 1.94 7.63
N TRP A 157 -5.80 1.83 6.67
CA TRP A 157 -5.82 2.59 5.42
C TRP A 157 -7.17 3.27 5.25
N GLY A 158 -7.40 4.30 6.04
CA GLY A 158 -8.68 4.97 6.10
C GLY A 158 -9.01 5.70 4.79
N PRO A 159 -10.26 5.64 4.31
CA PRO A 159 -10.65 6.29 3.07
C PRO A 159 -11.03 7.77 3.23
N GLN A 160 -11.02 8.29 4.47
CA GLN A 160 -11.71 9.53 4.86
C GLN A 160 -11.22 10.74 4.06
N PHE A 161 -9.90 10.87 3.86
CA PHE A 161 -9.32 12.02 3.18
C PHE A 161 -9.47 11.94 1.65
N LEU A 162 -9.19 10.78 1.05
CA LEU A 162 -9.32 10.62 -0.41
C LEU A 162 -10.77 10.74 -0.91
N LEU A 163 -11.75 10.31 -0.10
CA LEU A 163 -13.17 10.37 -0.47
C LEU A 163 -13.84 11.74 -0.27
N ASP A 164 -13.08 12.76 0.12
CA ASP A 164 -13.49 14.15 -0.05
C ASP A 164 -13.41 14.61 -1.52
N LYS A 165 -12.87 13.75 -2.41
CA LYS A 165 -12.85 13.95 -3.86
C LYS A 165 -13.69 12.87 -4.56
N ASP A 166 -14.15 13.19 -5.77
CA ASP A 166 -14.98 12.29 -6.59
C ASP A 166 -14.13 11.18 -7.24
N VAL A 167 -13.67 10.23 -6.43
CA VAL A 167 -12.89 9.06 -6.84
C VAL A 167 -13.46 7.78 -6.22
N VAL A 168 -13.12 6.62 -6.80
CA VAL A 168 -13.37 5.31 -6.19
C VAL A 168 -12.06 4.75 -5.64
N LEU A 169 -12.01 4.43 -4.35
CA LEU A 169 -10.84 3.82 -3.72
C LEU A 169 -11.03 2.30 -3.56
N LEU A 170 -9.99 1.52 -3.90
CA LEU A 170 -9.88 0.09 -3.59
C LEU A 170 -8.55 -0.21 -2.91
N VAL A 171 -8.59 -1.15 -1.96
CA VAL A 171 -7.41 -1.67 -1.25
C VAL A 171 -7.43 -3.20 -1.31
N PRO A 172 -6.82 -3.84 -2.33
CA PRO A 172 -6.81 -5.28 -2.45
C PRO A 172 -5.89 -5.94 -1.41
N SER A 173 -6.30 -7.10 -0.91
CA SER A 173 -5.42 -8.02 -0.18
C SER A 173 -4.63 -8.89 -1.16
N TYR A 174 -3.42 -9.27 -0.76
CA TYR A 174 -2.55 -10.17 -1.51
C TYR A 174 -1.66 -10.98 -0.56
N ARG A 175 -1.19 -12.13 -1.01
CA ARG A 175 -0.35 -13.02 -0.19
C ARG A 175 1.00 -12.37 0.15
N LEU A 176 1.51 -12.70 1.32
CA LEU A 176 2.75 -12.17 1.88
C LEU A 176 3.71 -13.30 2.27
N GLY A 177 4.98 -12.94 2.49
CA GLY A 177 6.04 -13.83 2.95
C GLY A 177 6.22 -15.04 2.04
N ILE A 178 6.50 -16.19 2.65
CA ILE A 178 6.62 -17.46 1.92
C ILE A 178 5.38 -17.77 1.08
N LEU A 179 4.17 -17.46 1.57
CA LEU A 179 2.93 -17.75 0.84
C LEU A 179 2.78 -16.92 -0.43
N GLY A 180 3.35 -15.71 -0.45
CA GLY A 180 3.27 -14.79 -1.60
C GLY A 180 4.41 -14.93 -2.59
N PHE A 181 5.56 -15.48 -2.18
CA PHE A 181 6.80 -15.35 -2.97
C PHE A 181 7.68 -16.60 -2.96
N PHE A 182 7.26 -17.70 -2.35
CA PHE A 182 8.03 -18.96 -2.41
C PHE A 182 8.32 -19.35 -3.86
N SER A 183 9.58 -19.66 -4.15
CA SER A 183 10.01 -20.04 -5.48
C SER A 183 11.10 -21.10 -5.42
N THR A 184 10.96 -22.13 -6.27
CA THR A 184 12.02 -23.08 -6.62
C THR A 184 12.74 -22.67 -7.90
N THR A 185 12.35 -21.53 -8.50
CA THR A 185 12.90 -20.94 -9.74
C THR A 185 12.75 -21.80 -11.00
N ASP A 186 11.90 -22.83 -10.92
CA ASP A 186 11.50 -23.71 -12.00
C ASP A 186 9.97 -23.87 -12.04
N GLU A 187 9.48 -24.81 -12.85
CA GLU A 187 8.04 -25.03 -13.04
C GLU A 187 7.30 -25.51 -11.78
N ALA A 188 7.98 -26.08 -10.79
CA ALA A 188 7.31 -26.60 -9.59
C ALA A 188 6.75 -25.47 -8.72
N SER A 189 7.46 -24.35 -8.64
CA SER A 189 7.01 -23.12 -8.00
C SER A 189 7.76 -21.92 -8.60
N PRO A 190 7.26 -21.29 -9.67
CA PRO A 190 7.97 -20.19 -10.32
C PRO A 190 8.04 -18.93 -9.43
N GLY A 191 7.07 -18.72 -8.54
CA GLY A 191 7.03 -17.59 -7.61
C GLY A 191 6.10 -16.44 -8.04
N ASN A 192 6.31 -15.28 -7.40
CA ASN A 192 5.56 -14.03 -7.59
C ASN A 192 4.04 -14.11 -7.42
N TYR A 193 3.56 -14.99 -6.55
CA TYR A 193 2.14 -15.20 -6.32
C TYR A 193 1.42 -13.96 -5.79
N CYS A 194 2.08 -13.17 -4.95
CA CYS A 194 1.62 -11.86 -4.52
C CYS A 194 1.34 -10.92 -5.71
N LEU A 195 2.22 -10.88 -6.71
CA LEU A 195 2.04 -10.01 -7.87
C LEU A 195 0.88 -10.50 -8.73
N LYS A 196 0.74 -11.83 -8.88
CA LYS A 196 -0.36 -12.48 -9.58
C LYS A 196 -1.71 -12.22 -8.89
N ASP A 197 -1.76 -12.20 -7.56
CA ASP A 197 -2.95 -11.82 -6.80
C ASP A 197 -3.41 -10.39 -7.16
N ILE A 198 -2.46 -9.46 -7.29
CA ILE A 198 -2.76 -8.07 -7.65
C ILE A 198 -3.19 -7.96 -9.12
N VAL A 199 -2.59 -8.73 -10.04
CA VAL A 199 -3.05 -8.82 -11.44
C VAL A 199 -4.52 -9.25 -11.48
N LEU A 200 -4.90 -10.29 -10.73
CA LEU A 200 -6.29 -10.74 -10.65
C LEU A 200 -7.22 -9.64 -10.12
N ALA A 201 -6.82 -8.92 -9.07
CA ALA A 201 -7.59 -7.80 -8.54
C ALA A 201 -7.80 -6.70 -9.60
N LEU A 202 -6.76 -6.37 -10.37
CA LEU A 202 -6.85 -5.39 -11.45
C LEU A 202 -7.73 -5.88 -12.62
N GLU A 203 -7.67 -7.16 -12.98
CA GLU A 203 -8.56 -7.74 -13.99
C GLU A 203 -10.04 -7.67 -13.59
N TRP A 204 -10.33 -7.86 -12.30
CA TRP A 204 -11.69 -7.68 -11.80
C TRP A 204 -12.12 -6.23 -11.82
N ILE A 205 -11.23 -5.29 -11.50
CA ILE A 205 -11.54 -3.86 -11.62
C ILE A 205 -11.97 -3.57 -13.06
N GLN A 206 -11.20 -4.06 -14.04
CA GLN A 206 -11.55 -3.91 -15.45
C GLN A 206 -12.94 -4.49 -15.80
N LYS A 207 -13.33 -5.62 -15.20
CA LYS A 207 -14.61 -6.30 -15.47
C LYS A 207 -15.80 -5.73 -14.69
N ASN A 208 -15.58 -5.15 -13.51
CA ASN A 208 -16.65 -4.93 -12.53
C ASN A 208 -16.76 -3.51 -11.98
N ILE A 209 -15.71 -2.68 -12.07
CA ILE A 209 -15.69 -1.43 -11.27
C ILE A 209 -16.75 -0.42 -11.68
N GLN A 210 -17.26 -0.51 -12.91
CA GLN A 210 -18.40 0.27 -13.40
C GLN A 210 -19.68 0.09 -12.58
N TYR A 211 -19.89 -1.08 -11.97
CA TYR A 211 -21.06 -1.34 -11.11
C TYR A 211 -20.96 -0.66 -9.74
N PHE A 212 -19.80 -0.10 -9.43
CA PHE A 212 -19.51 0.68 -8.23
C PHE A 212 -19.25 2.17 -8.56
N GLY A 213 -19.59 2.59 -9.78
CA GLY A 213 -19.44 3.96 -10.25
C GLY A 213 -18.02 4.34 -10.68
N GLY A 214 -17.08 3.40 -10.77
CA GLY A 214 -15.71 3.64 -11.21
C GLY A 214 -15.53 3.41 -12.72
N ASP A 215 -14.59 4.14 -13.32
CA ASP A 215 -14.24 4.02 -14.73
C ASP A 215 -13.06 3.04 -14.91
N PRO A 216 -13.26 1.86 -15.53
CA PRO A 216 -12.17 0.91 -15.78
C PRO A 216 -11.08 1.48 -16.70
N LYS A 217 -11.37 2.54 -17.46
CA LYS A 217 -10.41 3.23 -18.34
C LYS A 217 -9.62 4.34 -17.64
N GLN A 218 -9.86 4.56 -16.35
CA GLN A 218 -9.17 5.59 -15.55
C GLN A 218 -8.72 5.01 -14.20
N VAL A 219 -7.96 3.92 -14.27
CA VAL A 219 -7.40 3.23 -13.09
C VAL A 219 -5.98 3.74 -12.82
N THR A 220 -5.75 4.22 -11.59
CA THR A 220 -4.46 4.64 -11.05
C THR A 220 -4.06 3.73 -9.91
N ILE A 221 -2.92 3.06 -10.02
CA ILE A 221 -2.35 2.28 -8.91
C ILE A 221 -1.36 3.14 -8.12
N PHE A 222 -1.45 3.13 -6.80
CA PHE A 222 -0.55 3.88 -5.92
C PHE A 222 -0.21 3.09 -4.67
N GLY A 223 0.94 3.34 -4.07
CA GLY A 223 1.41 2.52 -2.96
C GLY A 223 2.69 3.06 -2.36
N GLY A 224 2.92 2.72 -1.08
CA GLY A 224 4.10 3.12 -0.32
C GLY A 224 5.03 1.94 -0.05
N SER A 225 6.34 2.19 0.06
CA SER A 225 7.33 1.19 0.47
C SER A 225 7.34 -0.04 -0.45
N SER A 226 7.23 -1.26 0.08
CA SER A 226 7.10 -2.49 -0.73
C SER A 226 5.87 -2.48 -1.67
N GLY A 227 4.84 -1.70 -1.39
CA GLY A 227 3.72 -1.48 -2.31
C GLY A 227 4.13 -0.67 -3.54
N ALA A 228 4.96 0.35 -3.36
CA ALA A 228 5.56 1.11 -4.46
C ALA A 228 6.50 0.24 -5.30
N VAL A 229 7.31 -0.62 -4.66
CA VAL A 229 8.14 -1.61 -5.36
C VAL A 229 7.28 -2.54 -6.21
N THR A 230 6.18 -3.04 -5.62
CA THR A 230 5.23 -3.91 -6.31
C THR A 230 4.66 -3.24 -7.54
N ILE A 231 4.23 -1.98 -7.42
CA ILE A 231 3.76 -1.16 -8.55
C ILE A 231 4.82 -1.06 -9.64
N HIS A 232 6.08 -0.77 -9.27
CA HIS A 232 7.16 -0.70 -10.24
C HIS A 232 7.41 -2.06 -10.93
N TYR A 233 7.26 -3.20 -10.25
CA TYR A 233 7.28 -4.51 -10.92
C TYR A 233 6.07 -4.74 -11.85
N LEU A 234 4.88 -4.28 -11.46
CA LEU A 234 3.68 -4.38 -12.30
C LEU A 234 3.84 -3.58 -13.61
N THR A 235 4.62 -2.49 -13.63
CA THR A 235 4.90 -1.74 -14.86
C THR A 235 5.88 -2.44 -15.81
N LEU A 236 6.62 -3.45 -15.32
CA LEU A 236 7.56 -4.25 -16.12
C LEU A 236 6.93 -5.52 -16.69
N SER A 237 5.72 -5.88 -16.24
CA SER A 237 5.07 -7.13 -16.62
C SER A 237 4.19 -6.99 -17.87
N PRO A 238 4.26 -7.92 -18.83
CA PRO A 238 3.31 -7.96 -19.95
C PRO A 238 1.89 -8.29 -19.49
N LEU A 239 1.69 -9.00 -18.37
CA LEU A 239 0.37 -9.45 -17.91
C LEU A 239 -0.53 -8.30 -17.47
N THR A 240 0.03 -7.14 -17.15
CA THR A 240 -0.74 -6.01 -16.64
C THR A 240 -1.27 -5.09 -17.75
N GLN A 241 -1.15 -5.48 -19.03
CA GLN A 241 -1.43 -4.60 -20.17
C GLN A 241 -2.88 -4.15 -20.19
N GLY A 242 -3.08 -2.82 -20.18
CA GLY A 242 -4.41 -2.22 -20.16
C GLY A 242 -5.15 -2.33 -18.82
N LEU A 243 -4.51 -2.84 -17.76
CA LEU A 243 -5.16 -2.98 -16.45
C LEU A 243 -5.14 -1.70 -15.61
N PHE A 244 -4.18 -0.80 -15.87
CA PHE A 244 -4.08 0.52 -15.26
C PHE A 244 -3.49 1.54 -16.23
N HIS A 245 -3.70 2.81 -15.93
CA HIS A 245 -3.52 3.92 -16.87
C HIS A 245 -2.55 4.99 -16.33
N ARG A 246 -2.29 4.97 -15.02
CA ARG A 246 -1.34 5.84 -14.31
C ARG A 246 -0.80 5.09 -13.10
N TYR A 247 0.36 5.49 -12.61
CA TYR A 247 0.91 4.88 -11.41
C TYR A 247 1.69 5.87 -10.55
N ILE A 248 1.69 5.63 -9.24
CA ILE A 248 2.39 6.42 -8.25
C ILE A 248 3.25 5.51 -7.37
N THR A 249 4.53 5.80 -7.24
CA THR A 249 5.45 5.09 -6.33
C THR A 249 5.89 6.02 -5.21
N GLN A 250 5.57 5.64 -3.98
CA GLN A 250 5.91 6.42 -2.79
C GLN A 250 6.98 5.68 -2.01
N SER A 251 8.20 6.21 -2.00
CA SER A 251 9.34 5.65 -1.27
C SER A 251 9.62 4.19 -1.64
N GLY A 252 9.63 3.86 -2.94
CA GLY A 252 10.00 2.52 -3.39
C GLY A 252 10.15 2.37 -4.89
N SER A 253 11.00 1.42 -5.29
CA SER A 253 11.37 1.16 -6.68
C SER A 253 11.88 -0.28 -6.85
N ALA A 254 11.58 -0.92 -7.97
CA ALA A 254 12.16 -2.22 -8.34
C ALA A 254 13.70 -2.18 -8.51
N LEU A 255 14.32 -1.00 -8.55
CA LEU A 255 15.78 -0.81 -8.58
C LEU A 255 16.45 -0.82 -7.19
N GLN A 256 15.70 -0.99 -6.11
CA GLN A 256 16.29 -1.04 -4.76
C GLN A 256 17.16 -2.30 -4.60
N PRO A 257 18.40 -2.21 -4.09
CA PRO A 257 19.26 -3.38 -3.89
C PRO A 257 18.60 -4.46 -3.00
N ILE A 258 17.84 -4.03 -2.00
CA ILE A 258 17.15 -4.93 -1.06
C ILE A 258 16.10 -5.83 -1.73
N VAL A 259 15.63 -5.48 -2.94
CA VAL A 259 14.63 -6.24 -3.70
C VAL A 259 15.20 -6.95 -4.93
N LEU A 260 16.53 -6.99 -5.08
CA LEU A 260 17.21 -7.80 -6.08
C LEU A 260 17.49 -9.19 -5.50
N GLN A 261 17.07 -10.25 -6.20
CA GLN A 261 17.42 -11.64 -5.88
C GLN A 261 17.95 -12.35 -7.12
N ASP A 262 18.95 -13.20 -6.90
CA ASP A 262 19.42 -14.15 -7.91
C ASP A 262 18.66 -15.48 -7.77
N ARG A 263 18.43 -16.16 -8.91
CA ARG A 263 17.67 -17.41 -8.93
C ARG A 263 18.34 -18.52 -8.11
N SER A 264 19.67 -18.62 -8.16
CA SER A 264 20.42 -19.65 -7.44
C SER A 264 20.19 -19.59 -5.93
N SER A 265 20.38 -18.42 -5.31
CA SER A 265 20.16 -18.23 -3.87
C SER A 265 18.71 -18.46 -3.48
N THR A 266 17.74 -18.09 -4.33
CA THR A 266 16.31 -18.38 -4.09
C THR A 266 16.03 -19.89 -4.11
N ALA A 267 16.60 -20.63 -5.06
CA ALA A 267 16.46 -22.09 -5.13
C ALA A 267 17.16 -22.79 -3.94
N GLU A 268 18.37 -22.35 -3.57
CA GLU A 268 19.08 -22.84 -2.38
C GLU A 268 18.28 -22.61 -1.11
N ARG A 269 17.64 -21.44 -0.97
CA ARG A 269 16.75 -21.15 0.15
C ARG A 269 15.55 -22.10 0.20
N ALA A 270 14.96 -22.44 -0.95
CA ALA A 270 13.85 -23.40 -1.01
C ALA A 270 14.30 -24.81 -0.58
N ILE A 271 15.47 -25.25 -1.03
CA ILE A 271 16.08 -26.52 -0.59
C ILE A 271 16.32 -26.50 0.91
N HIS A 272 16.96 -25.46 1.43
CA HIS A 272 17.30 -25.34 2.85
C HIS A 272 16.06 -25.36 3.76
N LEU A 273 15.00 -24.66 3.36
CA LEU A 273 13.73 -24.72 4.08
C LEU A 273 13.15 -26.15 4.07
N GLY A 274 13.24 -26.85 2.94
CA GLY A 274 12.87 -28.25 2.84
C GLY A 274 13.65 -29.14 3.81
N GLU A 275 14.96 -28.95 3.93
CA GLU A 275 15.81 -29.71 4.88
C GLU A 275 15.40 -29.48 6.33
N ILE A 276 15.16 -28.22 6.72
CA ILE A 276 14.73 -27.84 8.07
C ILE A 276 13.39 -28.50 8.43
N LEU A 277 12.49 -28.59 7.46
CA LEU A 277 11.16 -29.16 7.63
C LEU A 277 11.10 -30.68 7.41
N GLY A 278 12.24 -31.32 7.14
CA GLY A 278 12.31 -32.77 6.89
C GLY A 278 11.64 -33.20 5.57
N CYS A 279 11.50 -32.28 4.62
CA CYS A 279 10.95 -32.55 3.30
C CYS A 279 11.98 -33.23 2.37
N PRO A 280 11.53 -34.06 1.42
CA PRO A 280 12.43 -34.56 0.38
C PRO A 280 12.92 -33.43 -0.52
N THR A 281 14.24 -33.24 -0.60
CA THR A 281 14.88 -32.15 -1.35
C THR A 281 15.51 -32.56 -2.68
N LYS A 282 15.30 -33.82 -3.11
CA LYS A 282 15.88 -34.35 -4.36
C LYS A 282 15.34 -33.66 -5.63
N THR A 283 14.12 -33.14 -5.58
CA THR A 283 13.45 -32.49 -6.71
C THR A 283 12.57 -31.36 -6.18
N SER A 284 12.47 -30.26 -6.93
CA SER A 284 11.62 -29.11 -6.58
C SER A 284 10.16 -29.49 -6.33
N THR A 285 9.59 -30.39 -7.15
CA THR A 285 8.22 -30.89 -6.96
C THR A 285 8.03 -31.58 -5.61
N ALA A 286 8.97 -32.42 -5.18
CA ALA A 286 8.90 -33.08 -3.89
C ALA A 286 9.04 -32.12 -2.70
N ILE A 287 9.83 -31.04 -2.85
CA ILE A 287 9.89 -29.95 -1.86
C ILE A 287 8.50 -29.31 -1.76
N VAL A 288 7.97 -28.85 -2.89
CA VAL A 288 6.66 -28.19 -2.96
C VAL A 288 5.59 -29.10 -2.33
N ASP A 289 5.40 -30.32 -2.84
CA ASP A 289 4.36 -31.25 -2.37
C ASP A 289 4.47 -31.60 -0.88
N CYS A 290 5.67 -31.58 -0.31
CA CYS A 290 5.86 -31.73 1.11
C CYS A 290 5.48 -30.47 1.89
N LEU A 291 5.95 -29.28 1.46
CA LEU A 291 5.60 -28.01 2.09
C LEU A 291 4.08 -27.78 2.10
N ARG A 292 3.38 -28.27 1.07
CA ARG A 292 1.90 -28.24 0.98
C ARG A 292 1.18 -28.97 2.13
N LYS A 293 1.86 -29.85 2.87
CA LYS A 293 1.24 -30.61 3.97
C LYS A 293 1.25 -29.85 5.29
N PHE A 294 1.94 -28.72 5.36
CA PHE A 294 2.03 -27.91 6.57
C PHE A 294 0.97 -26.82 6.62
N GLU A 295 0.51 -26.53 7.83
CA GLU A 295 -0.32 -25.36 8.14
C GLU A 295 0.41 -24.06 7.74
N ALA A 296 -0.33 -23.11 7.18
CA ALA A 296 0.23 -21.85 6.70
C ALA A 296 0.94 -21.04 7.81
N THR A 297 0.39 -21.07 9.02
CA THR A 297 0.99 -20.43 10.21
C THR A 297 2.31 -21.09 10.62
N TYR A 298 2.41 -22.40 10.46
CA TYR A 298 3.65 -23.12 10.74
C TYR A 298 4.73 -22.79 9.70
N LEU A 299 4.38 -22.73 8.41
CA LEU A 299 5.31 -22.36 7.34
C LEU A 299 5.87 -20.94 7.50
N THR A 300 5.03 -19.97 7.90
CA THR A 300 5.49 -18.59 8.11
C THR A 300 6.46 -18.48 9.29
N VAL A 301 6.19 -19.22 10.38
CA VAL A 301 7.12 -19.31 11.52
C VAL A 301 8.40 -20.03 11.11
N ALA A 302 8.31 -21.16 10.42
CA ALA A 302 9.46 -21.92 9.95
C ALA A 302 10.37 -21.07 9.04
N ASP A 303 9.83 -20.34 8.07
CA ASP A 303 10.59 -19.42 7.23
C ASP A 303 11.30 -18.34 8.06
N SER A 304 10.62 -17.79 9.07
CA SER A 304 11.19 -16.72 9.90
C SER A 304 12.42 -17.16 10.73
N VAL A 305 12.51 -18.45 11.08
CA VAL A 305 13.63 -19.01 11.84
C VAL A 305 14.70 -19.67 10.95
N SER A 306 14.32 -20.07 9.74
CA SER A 306 15.18 -20.86 8.84
C SER A 306 16.35 -20.06 8.28
N PHE A 307 16.20 -18.75 8.08
CA PHE A 307 17.22 -17.96 7.40
C PHE A 307 17.85 -16.89 8.30
N ARG A 308 19.12 -17.09 8.67
CA ARG A 308 19.92 -16.13 9.44
C ARG A 308 20.01 -14.80 8.66
N GLY A 309 19.50 -13.71 9.26
CA GLY A 309 19.55 -12.36 8.69
C GLY A 309 18.19 -11.75 8.30
N GLY A 310 17.07 -12.43 8.54
CA GLY A 310 15.74 -11.83 8.38
C GLY A 310 15.29 -11.67 6.93
N TYR A 311 15.71 -12.59 6.06
CA TYR A 311 15.42 -12.56 4.62
C TYR A 311 13.92 -12.71 4.38
N THR A 312 13.35 -11.83 3.57
CA THR A 312 11.97 -11.97 3.11
C THR A 312 11.97 -12.61 1.72
N TRP A 313 10.99 -13.46 1.44
CA TRP A 313 10.68 -13.84 0.05
C TRP A 313 10.10 -12.63 -0.68
N ILE A 314 10.68 -12.28 -1.82
CA ILE A 314 10.39 -11.03 -2.55
C ILE A 314 10.30 -11.33 -4.05
N PRO A 315 9.90 -10.37 -4.91
CA PRO A 315 9.80 -10.62 -6.34
C PRO A 315 11.09 -11.20 -6.94
N ILE A 316 10.96 -12.17 -7.85
CA ILE A 316 12.06 -12.89 -8.50
C ILE A 316 11.80 -13.00 -10.01
N ALA A 317 12.85 -12.99 -10.84
CA ALA A 317 12.72 -13.28 -12.27
C ALA A 317 12.27 -14.74 -12.47
N GLU A 318 11.05 -14.95 -12.96
CA GLU A 318 10.46 -16.29 -13.15
C GLU A 318 11.09 -17.01 -14.34
N PRO A 319 11.15 -18.35 -14.33
CA PRO A 319 11.47 -19.11 -15.54
C PRO A 319 10.54 -18.70 -16.71
N ASP A 320 11.02 -18.87 -17.95
CA ASP A 320 10.26 -18.50 -19.15
C ASP A 320 9.11 -19.48 -19.40
N LEU A 321 8.01 -19.25 -18.67
CA LEU A 321 6.80 -20.06 -18.68
C LEU A 321 5.58 -19.19 -19.04
N PRO A 322 4.53 -19.77 -19.65
CA PRO A 322 3.27 -19.06 -19.84
C PRO A 322 2.71 -18.50 -18.52
N GLY A 323 2.37 -17.21 -18.51
CA GLY A 323 1.87 -16.54 -17.30
C GLY A 323 2.95 -16.08 -16.31
N ALA A 324 4.22 -16.07 -16.70
CA ALA A 324 5.29 -15.43 -15.93
C ALA A 324 5.07 -13.91 -15.81
N MET A 325 5.27 -13.34 -14.61
CA MET A 325 5.19 -11.89 -14.41
C MET A 325 6.29 -11.18 -15.18
N PHE A 326 7.53 -11.68 -15.10
CA PHE A 326 8.69 -11.20 -15.82
C PHE A 326 9.79 -12.26 -15.72
N THR A 327 10.59 -12.39 -16.77
CA THR A 327 11.59 -13.46 -16.91
C THR A 327 13.03 -13.00 -16.73
N GLU A 328 13.20 -11.70 -16.47
CA GLU A 328 14.48 -11.01 -16.35
C GLU A 328 14.44 -10.04 -15.16
N THR A 329 15.60 -9.66 -14.63
CA THR A 329 15.73 -8.74 -13.49
C THR A 329 15.16 -7.36 -13.80
N ALA A 330 14.63 -6.68 -12.77
CA ALA A 330 14.10 -5.33 -12.93
C ALA A 330 15.15 -4.36 -13.49
N THR A 331 16.40 -4.44 -13.02
CA THR A 331 17.51 -3.62 -13.53
C THR A 331 17.67 -3.74 -15.04
N ASN A 332 17.68 -4.97 -15.57
CA ASN A 332 17.85 -5.22 -17.00
C ASN A 332 16.60 -4.79 -17.79
N LEU A 333 15.40 -5.06 -17.30
CA LEU A 333 14.15 -4.66 -17.95
C LEU A 333 14.01 -3.14 -18.02
N VAL A 334 14.34 -2.43 -16.93
CA VAL A 334 14.34 -0.97 -16.88
C VAL A 334 15.36 -0.38 -17.84
N ALA A 335 16.61 -0.87 -17.83
CA ALA A 335 17.67 -0.40 -18.73
C ALA A 335 17.37 -0.68 -20.21
N ALA A 336 16.58 -1.72 -20.50
CA ALA A 336 16.09 -2.04 -21.84
C ALA A 336 14.83 -1.24 -22.24
N GLY A 337 14.36 -0.31 -21.41
CA GLY A 337 13.16 0.49 -21.66
C GLY A 337 11.87 -0.33 -21.68
N LYS A 338 11.79 -1.45 -20.96
CA LYS A 338 10.60 -2.32 -20.88
C LYS A 338 9.56 -1.85 -19.86
N ILE A 339 9.75 -0.68 -19.26
CA ILE A 339 8.75 -0.05 -18.39
C ILE A 339 7.54 0.39 -19.23
N ARG A 340 6.34 0.19 -18.69
CA ARG A 340 5.11 0.81 -19.20
C ARG A 340 5.22 2.32 -19.29
N ASP A 341 5.14 2.85 -20.50
CA ASP A 341 5.05 4.28 -20.77
C ASP A 341 3.63 4.78 -20.44
N LEU A 342 3.43 5.21 -19.19
CA LEU A 342 2.19 5.78 -18.65
C LEU A 342 2.57 6.98 -17.75
N PRO A 343 1.66 7.95 -17.50
CA PRO A 343 1.91 9.01 -16.54
C PRO A 343 2.34 8.45 -15.18
N TYR A 344 3.41 9.03 -14.64
CA TYR A 344 4.11 8.51 -13.47
C TYR A 344 4.34 9.60 -12.42
N LEU A 345 3.97 9.36 -11.16
CA LEU A 345 4.37 10.20 -10.03
C LEU A 345 5.28 9.43 -9.08
N VAL A 346 6.38 10.04 -8.67
CA VAL A 346 7.35 9.49 -7.71
C VAL A 346 7.46 10.41 -6.52
N SER A 347 7.38 9.86 -5.30
CA SER A 347 7.67 10.58 -4.07
C SER A 347 8.70 9.86 -3.21
N VAL A 348 9.44 10.62 -2.40
CA VAL A 348 10.29 10.12 -1.31
C VAL A 348 10.13 11.03 -0.09
N CYS A 349 10.33 10.51 1.12
CA CYS A 349 10.40 11.33 2.32
C CYS A 349 11.79 11.97 2.46
N ARG A 350 11.90 13.05 3.22
CA ARG A 350 13.20 13.67 3.51
C ARG A 350 14.12 12.76 4.33
N ASP A 351 13.59 12.11 5.37
CA ASP A 351 14.35 11.34 6.36
C ASP A 351 14.00 9.84 6.33
N GLU A 352 13.94 9.26 5.12
CA GLU A 352 13.60 7.85 4.82
C GLU A 352 14.26 6.82 5.76
N GLY A 353 15.53 7.04 6.12
CA GLY A 353 16.28 6.11 6.94
C GLY A 353 15.75 5.92 8.38
N LEU A 354 14.84 6.80 8.84
CA LEU A 354 14.20 6.69 10.16
C LEU A 354 13.49 5.36 10.35
N VAL A 355 13.05 4.70 9.27
CA VAL A 355 12.50 3.33 9.31
C VAL A 355 13.44 2.28 9.91
N GLN A 356 14.75 2.55 9.92
CA GLN A 356 15.76 1.71 10.55
C GLN A 356 16.50 2.40 11.70
N SER A 357 16.65 3.73 11.65
CA SER A 357 17.45 4.48 12.64
C SER A 357 16.65 4.99 13.85
N ALA A 358 15.32 5.18 13.75
CA ALA A 358 14.51 5.78 14.81
C ALA A 358 14.66 5.07 16.18
N LYS A 359 14.70 3.74 16.19
CA LYS A 359 14.92 2.94 17.41
C LYS A 359 16.23 3.26 18.14
N PHE A 360 17.26 3.73 17.43
CA PHE A 360 18.56 4.03 18.00
C PHE A 360 18.62 5.40 18.69
N PHE A 361 17.66 6.29 18.42
CA PHE A 361 17.56 7.55 19.15
C PHE A 361 17.25 7.33 20.63
N ASN A 362 16.54 6.23 20.95
CA ASN A 362 16.27 5.79 22.32
C ASN A 362 17.36 4.88 22.91
N ASP A 363 18.33 4.43 22.10
CA ASP A 363 19.45 3.59 22.54
C ASP A 363 20.79 4.02 21.90
N PRO A 364 21.35 5.17 22.32
CA PRO A 364 22.62 5.65 21.78
C PRO A 364 23.80 4.69 22.06
N ASN A 365 23.74 3.94 23.16
CA ASN A 365 24.78 2.97 23.53
C ASN A 365 24.73 1.73 22.64
N GLY A 366 23.53 1.19 22.40
CA GLY A 366 23.34 0.12 21.42
C GLY A 366 23.73 0.54 20.03
N PHE A 367 23.49 1.79 19.63
CA PHE A 367 23.97 2.32 18.36
C PHE A 367 25.50 2.38 18.29
N ARG A 368 26.20 2.84 19.34
CA ARG A 368 27.68 2.79 19.37
C ARG A 368 28.20 1.36 19.26
N LYS A 369 27.57 0.41 19.96
CA LYS A 369 27.94 -1.01 19.86
C LYS A 369 27.75 -1.53 18.44
N PHE A 370 26.64 -1.18 17.80
CA PHE A 370 26.37 -1.51 16.40
C PHE A 370 27.42 -0.91 15.45
N LEU A 371 27.83 0.35 15.66
CA LEU A 371 28.89 0.96 14.85
C LEU A 371 30.26 0.29 15.05
N GLY A 372 30.51 -0.31 16.20
CA GLY A 372 31.75 -1.03 16.50
C GLY A 372 32.05 -2.21 15.57
N ASP A 373 31.01 -2.80 14.95
CA ASP A 373 31.13 -3.89 13.96
C ASP A 373 30.42 -3.53 12.64
N ILE A 374 30.51 -2.25 12.25
CA ILE A 374 29.83 -1.74 11.07
C ILE A 374 30.26 -2.44 9.77
N ASP A 375 31.50 -2.93 9.69
CA ASP A 375 32.00 -3.63 8.51
C ASP A 375 31.29 -4.97 8.27
N PHE A 376 30.77 -5.59 9.35
CA PHE A 376 29.91 -6.76 9.29
C PHE A 376 28.43 -6.38 9.11
N HIS A 377 27.95 -5.39 9.86
CA HIS A 377 26.52 -5.04 9.87
C HIS A 377 26.03 -4.31 8.61
N LEU A 378 26.84 -3.42 8.03
CA LEU A 378 26.40 -2.58 6.91
C LEU A 378 26.07 -3.38 5.64
N PRO A 379 26.90 -4.36 5.20
CA PRO A 379 26.55 -5.23 4.08
C PRO A 379 25.20 -5.90 4.29
N LEU A 380 25.03 -6.61 5.41
CA LEU A 380 23.82 -7.37 5.74
C LEU A 380 22.56 -6.50 5.79
N LEU A 381 22.68 -5.29 6.35
CA LEU A 381 21.55 -4.37 6.47
C LEU A 381 21.08 -3.86 5.10
N LEU A 382 22.03 -3.51 4.22
CA LEU A 382 21.75 -2.99 2.88
C LEU A 382 21.66 -4.08 1.81
N ARG A 383 21.90 -5.33 2.19
CA ARG A 383 21.85 -6.55 1.37
C ARG A 383 22.74 -6.52 0.14
N TYR A 384 23.83 -5.72 0.16
CA TYR A 384 24.72 -5.66 -0.99
C TYR A 384 25.73 -6.80 -1.05
N GLU A 385 25.80 -7.69 -0.05
CA GLU A 385 26.65 -8.88 -0.04
C GLU A 385 26.23 -9.95 -1.05
N HIS A 386 24.97 -9.89 -1.54
CA HIS A 386 24.44 -10.80 -2.59
C HIS A 386 24.50 -10.21 -3.99
N LEU A 387 24.92 -8.94 -4.11
CA LEU A 387 25.02 -8.36 -5.44
C LEU A 387 26.14 -9.08 -6.21
N PRO A 388 25.86 -9.57 -7.43
CA PRO A 388 26.88 -10.25 -8.20
C PRO A 388 28.06 -9.31 -8.45
N GLN A 389 29.28 -9.85 -8.37
CA GLN A 389 30.53 -9.16 -8.71
C GLN A 389 30.87 -7.94 -7.84
N ILE A 390 30.23 -7.81 -6.67
CA ILE A 390 30.47 -6.70 -5.75
C ILE A 390 31.74 -6.88 -4.91
N ASN A 391 32.58 -5.84 -4.82
CA ASN A 391 33.64 -5.78 -3.81
C ASN A 391 33.07 -5.18 -2.50
N ILE A 392 32.65 -6.07 -1.59
CA ILE A 392 32.03 -5.72 -0.29
C ILE A 392 32.92 -4.74 0.49
N THR A 393 34.21 -5.05 0.66
CA THR A 393 35.14 -4.21 1.44
C THR A 393 35.29 -2.81 0.85
N ALA A 394 35.46 -2.70 -0.47
CA ALA A 394 35.60 -1.42 -1.14
C ALA A 394 34.32 -0.58 -1.04
N ARG A 395 33.15 -1.20 -1.21
CA ARG A 395 31.84 -0.54 -1.08
C ARG A 395 31.59 -0.07 0.35
N THR A 396 31.81 -0.92 1.34
CA THR A 396 31.70 -0.57 2.76
C THR A 396 32.61 0.60 3.11
N LYS A 397 33.87 0.57 2.65
CA LYS A 397 34.82 1.68 2.85
C LYS A 397 34.32 2.98 2.22
N ALA A 398 33.84 2.94 0.98
CA ALA A 398 33.32 4.12 0.29
C ALA A 398 32.11 4.74 1.02
N LEU A 399 31.17 3.91 1.50
CA LEU A 399 30.01 4.37 2.26
C LEU A 399 30.42 5.02 3.59
N LYS A 400 31.33 4.38 4.34
CA LYS A 400 31.86 4.93 5.60
C LYS A 400 32.57 6.26 5.37
N SER A 401 33.43 6.35 4.35
CA SER A 401 34.15 7.59 4.01
C SER A 401 33.25 8.70 3.47
N TYR A 402 32.04 8.41 2.99
CA TYR A 402 31.13 9.46 2.54
C TYR A 402 30.26 9.98 3.68
N TYR A 403 29.66 9.07 4.47
CA TYR A 403 28.65 9.43 5.48
C TYR A 403 29.17 9.44 6.92
N LEU A 404 30.11 8.57 7.27
CA LEU A 404 30.43 8.24 8.67
C LEU A 404 31.89 8.55 9.06
N ASN A 405 32.50 9.51 8.35
CA ASN A 405 33.93 9.86 8.38
C ASN A 405 34.65 9.71 9.74
N ASP A 406 34.02 10.17 10.82
CA ASP A 406 34.53 10.01 12.19
C ASP A 406 33.49 9.28 13.06
N LEU A 407 33.75 7.99 13.32
CA LEU A 407 32.89 7.15 14.18
C LEU A 407 32.93 7.54 15.67
N ASN A 408 33.84 8.44 16.07
CA ASN A 408 33.90 8.98 17.44
C ASN A 408 33.20 10.33 17.57
N ALA A 409 32.60 10.85 16.49
CA ALA A 409 31.86 12.11 16.51
C ALA A 409 30.65 12.05 17.46
N ASP A 410 30.01 13.20 17.64
CA ASP A 410 28.77 13.29 18.42
C ASP A 410 27.73 12.26 17.93
N ILE A 411 27.09 11.58 18.88
CA ILE A 411 26.24 10.43 18.57
C ILE A 411 24.98 10.84 17.80
N ARG A 412 24.46 12.06 18.01
CA ARG A 412 23.29 12.58 17.29
C ARG A 412 23.67 12.90 15.85
N LEU A 413 24.85 13.50 15.64
CA LEU A 413 25.37 13.73 14.29
C LEU A 413 25.58 12.41 13.53
N LEU A 414 26.17 11.40 14.18
CA LEU A 414 26.33 10.07 13.59
C LEU A 414 25.00 9.40 13.27
N LEU A 415 23.99 9.53 14.13
CA LEU A 415 22.64 9.03 13.87
C LEU A 415 21.97 9.72 12.69
N GLY A 416 22.13 11.05 12.56
CA GLY A 416 21.65 11.80 11.40
C GLY A 416 22.32 11.33 10.10
N ASN A 417 23.64 11.18 10.10
CA ASN A 417 24.38 10.68 8.94
C ASN A 417 24.02 9.24 8.60
N TRP A 418 23.79 8.40 9.61
CA TRP A 418 23.31 7.03 9.44
C TRP A 418 21.90 7.00 8.82
N THR A 419 21.01 7.85 9.30
CA THR A 419 19.65 8.03 8.74
C THR A 419 19.75 8.41 7.26
N GLN A 420 20.63 9.35 6.91
CA GLN A 420 20.83 9.75 5.52
C GLN A 420 21.43 8.64 4.65
N LEU A 421 22.44 7.91 5.14
CA LEU A 421 23.04 6.77 4.44
C LEU A 421 21.98 5.72 4.11
N ILE A 422 21.21 5.30 5.11
CA ILE A 422 20.18 4.27 4.95
C ILE A 422 19.06 4.77 4.02
N GLY A 423 18.60 6.01 4.21
CA GLY A 423 17.58 6.62 3.38
C GLY A 423 17.98 6.67 1.91
N ASP A 424 19.20 7.14 1.62
CA ASP A 424 19.70 7.19 0.26
C ASP A 424 19.89 5.79 -0.35
N ALA A 425 20.50 4.86 0.39
CA ALA A 425 20.77 3.52 -0.07
C ALA A 425 19.49 2.73 -0.39
N MET A 426 18.49 2.85 0.47
CA MET A 426 17.29 2.04 0.41
C MET A 426 16.20 2.70 -0.42
N PHE A 427 16.03 4.02 -0.42
CA PHE A 427 14.83 4.66 -0.98
C PHE A 427 15.15 5.78 -1.96
N THR A 428 15.88 6.80 -1.50
CA THR A 428 16.06 8.05 -2.26
C THR A 428 16.80 7.84 -3.58
N TYR A 429 17.94 7.14 -3.56
CA TYR A 429 18.68 6.89 -4.80
C TYR A 429 17.95 5.94 -5.76
N PRO A 430 17.40 4.79 -5.34
CA PRO A 430 16.62 3.92 -6.24
C PRO A 430 15.37 4.58 -6.84
N ALA A 431 14.70 5.46 -6.10
CA ALA A 431 13.58 6.25 -6.61
C ALA A 431 14.06 7.26 -7.67
N TRP A 432 15.10 8.05 -7.36
CA TRP A 432 15.72 8.96 -8.31
C TRP A 432 16.24 8.25 -9.56
N ALA A 433 16.90 7.10 -9.40
CA ALA A 433 17.37 6.29 -10.52
C ALA A 433 16.21 5.83 -11.42
N SER A 434 15.05 5.49 -10.84
CA SER A 434 13.85 5.16 -11.62
C SER A 434 13.33 6.35 -12.43
N VAL A 435 13.39 7.57 -11.87
CA VAL A 435 13.07 8.81 -12.59
C VAL A 435 14.01 8.98 -13.77
N GLN A 436 15.32 8.84 -13.57
CA GLN A 436 16.33 8.98 -14.63
C GLN A 436 16.14 7.95 -15.75
N GLN A 437 15.80 6.70 -15.42
CA GLN A 437 15.57 5.67 -16.42
C GLN A 437 14.26 5.90 -17.18
N HIS A 438 13.19 6.30 -16.47
CA HIS A 438 11.90 6.56 -17.11
C HIS A 438 12.00 7.68 -18.15
N VAL A 439 12.64 8.81 -17.82
CA VAL A 439 12.75 9.95 -18.75
C VAL A 439 13.64 9.69 -19.97
N ILE A 440 14.48 8.66 -19.93
CA ILE A 440 15.27 8.20 -21.09
C ILE A 440 14.40 7.39 -22.05
N HIS A 441 13.45 6.60 -21.52
CA HIS A 441 12.74 5.57 -22.29
C HIS A 441 11.27 5.88 -22.59
N ALA A 442 10.62 6.72 -21.79
CA ALA A 442 9.19 6.99 -21.82
C ALA A 442 8.88 8.41 -22.33
N LYS A 443 7.67 8.58 -22.90
CA LYS A 443 7.19 9.87 -23.44
C LYS A 443 6.12 10.52 -22.57
N ASN A 444 5.42 9.74 -21.75
CA ASN A 444 4.40 10.28 -20.86
C ASN A 444 5.03 11.14 -19.75
N PRO A 445 4.27 12.10 -19.20
CA PRO A 445 4.79 12.99 -18.16
C PRO A 445 5.12 12.23 -16.88
N LEU A 446 6.28 12.56 -16.31
CA LEU A 446 6.71 12.13 -14.98
C LEU A 446 6.71 13.32 -14.03
N TYR A 447 6.28 13.10 -12.79
CA TYR A 447 6.34 14.08 -11.71
C TYR A 447 7.16 13.51 -10.55
N PHE A 448 8.10 14.28 -10.03
CA PHE A 448 8.95 13.87 -8.91
C PHE A 448 8.84 14.85 -7.74
N CYS A 449 8.61 14.34 -6.54
CA CYS A 449 8.51 15.15 -5.34
C CYS A 449 9.27 14.58 -4.14
N SER A 450 9.62 15.49 -3.23
CA SER A 450 10.17 15.21 -1.90
C SER A 450 9.15 15.66 -0.87
N PHE A 451 8.75 14.75 0.01
CA PHE A 451 7.87 15.02 1.13
C PHE A 451 8.72 15.36 2.36
N ASP A 452 8.59 16.60 2.79
CA ASP A 452 9.46 17.27 3.76
C ASP A 452 8.65 17.91 4.91
N TYR A 453 7.33 17.66 4.96
CA TYR A 453 6.45 18.12 6.01
C TYR A 453 6.52 17.21 7.25
N ARG A 454 6.76 17.83 8.40
CA ARG A 454 6.68 17.20 9.72
C ARG A 454 5.43 17.71 10.42
N GLY A 455 4.37 16.91 10.35
CA GLY A 455 3.13 17.21 11.05
C GLY A 455 3.13 16.78 12.51
N THR A 456 1.96 16.90 13.14
CA THR A 456 1.74 16.52 14.54
C THR A 456 1.93 15.01 14.78
N VAL A 457 1.69 14.19 13.76
CA VAL A 457 1.90 12.73 13.77
C VAL A 457 3.01 12.32 12.80
N SER A 458 3.67 11.20 13.11
CA SER A 458 4.71 10.62 12.25
C SER A 458 4.93 9.15 12.54
N TYR A 459 5.30 8.39 11.51
CA TYR A 459 5.83 7.04 11.62
C TYR A 459 7.10 6.97 12.49
N SER A 460 7.84 8.07 12.67
CA SER A 460 8.96 8.12 13.62
C SER A 460 8.53 7.77 15.05
N TYR A 461 7.30 8.12 15.46
CA TYR A 461 6.73 7.71 16.75
C TYR A 461 6.68 6.19 16.86
N MET A 462 6.10 5.52 15.85
CA MET A 462 6.06 4.05 15.79
C MET A 462 7.45 3.43 15.76
N PHE A 463 8.35 3.93 14.91
CA PHE A 463 9.66 3.33 14.70
C PHE A 463 10.62 3.52 15.89
N SER A 464 10.40 4.54 16.71
CA SER A 464 11.12 4.77 17.95
C SER A 464 10.54 4.00 19.14
N GLY A 465 9.34 3.43 19.02
CA GLY A 465 8.65 2.76 20.13
C GLY A 465 7.88 3.73 21.03
N GLY A 466 7.35 4.81 20.45
CA GLY A 466 6.47 5.77 21.11
C GLY A 466 7.17 7.02 21.63
N ASN A 467 8.34 7.38 21.11
CA ASN A 467 8.99 8.64 21.49
C ASN A 467 8.35 9.81 20.72
N GLU A 468 8.01 10.87 21.45
CA GLU A 468 7.35 12.10 20.99
C GLU A 468 8.33 13.15 20.43
N ASP A 469 9.64 12.97 20.62
CA ASP A 469 10.67 13.85 20.07
C ASP A 469 10.56 13.95 18.54
N ASP A 470 10.87 15.14 18.00
CA ASP A 470 10.92 15.33 16.55
C ASP A 470 12.24 14.80 15.98
N TRP A 471 12.15 13.67 15.28
CA TRP A 471 13.27 13.02 14.60
C TRP A 471 13.37 13.33 13.10
N GLY A 472 12.45 14.14 12.56
CA GLY A 472 12.34 14.42 11.12
C GLY A 472 11.19 13.68 10.44
N VAL A 473 11.22 13.68 9.11
CA VAL A 473 10.12 13.21 8.24
C VAL A 473 10.39 11.79 7.79
N ALA A 474 9.81 10.84 8.54
CA ALA A 474 10.09 9.43 8.41
C ALA A 474 9.47 8.83 7.14
N HIS A 475 10.03 7.69 6.74
CA HIS A 475 9.43 6.81 5.72
C HIS A 475 7.94 6.60 5.99
N ALA A 476 7.11 6.81 4.96
CA ALA A 476 5.65 6.68 4.96
C ALA A 476 4.88 7.83 5.65
N ASP A 477 5.52 8.89 6.13
CA ASP A 477 4.82 10.05 6.73
C ASP A 477 3.83 10.69 5.75
N GLU A 478 4.13 10.71 4.45
CA GLU A 478 3.25 11.25 3.42
C GLU A 478 1.92 10.48 3.30
N LEU A 479 1.89 9.19 3.69
CA LEU A 479 0.67 8.39 3.67
C LEU A 479 -0.34 8.82 4.73
N LEU A 480 0.11 9.43 5.83
CA LEU A 480 -0.76 9.89 6.91
C LEU A 480 -1.75 10.97 6.43
N TYR A 481 -1.39 11.70 5.38
CA TYR A 481 -2.19 12.78 4.78
C TYR A 481 -3.03 12.32 3.58
N LEU A 482 -3.01 11.01 3.25
CA LEU A 482 -3.81 10.41 2.20
C LEU A 482 -4.75 9.33 2.76
N LEU A 483 -4.22 8.47 3.61
CA LEU A 483 -4.87 7.26 4.14
C LEU A 483 -4.66 7.22 5.65
N PRO A 484 -5.43 7.99 6.44
CA PRO A 484 -5.21 8.06 7.88
C PRO A 484 -5.52 6.69 8.50
N GLY A 485 -4.56 6.16 9.25
CA GLY A 485 -4.76 4.96 10.07
C GLY A 485 -5.21 5.31 11.49
N GLN A 486 -5.21 4.31 12.38
CA GLN A 486 -5.52 4.52 13.79
C GLN A 486 -4.59 5.57 14.40
N PRO A 487 -5.15 6.63 15.04
CA PRO A 487 -4.38 7.70 15.66
C PRO A 487 -3.25 7.22 16.58
N ASP A 488 -3.55 6.36 17.54
CA ASP A 488 -2.61 5.99 18.62
C ASP A 488 -1.36 5.24 18.13
N MET A 489 -1.28 4.87 16.84
CA MET A 489 -0.11 4.26 16.23
C MET A 489 0.99 5.27 15.84
N PHE A 490 0.64 6.55 15.61
CA PHE A 490 1.52 7.53 14.95
C PHE A 490 1.75 8.80 15.78
N GLY A 491 1.19 8.85 16.98
CA GLY A 491 1.35 9.92 17.94
C GLY A 491 0.82 9.51 19.30
N PRO A 492 1.00 10.35 20.32
CA PRO A 492 0.48 10.09 21.66
C PRO A 492 -1.07 10.00 21.63
N PRO A 493 -1.68 9.25 22.56
CA PRO A 493 -3.13 9.13 22.65
C PRO A 493 -3.81 10.50 22.76
N GLY A 494 -4.86 10.71 21.95
CA GLY A 494 -5.61 11.96 21.94
C GLY A 494 -4.93 13.11 21.20
N TYR A 495 -3.99 12.84 20.29
CA TYR A 495 -3.49 13.89 19.40
C TYR A 495 -4.63 14.50 18.57
N GLU A 496 -4.44 15.76 18.15
CA GLU A 496 -5.31 16.43 17.19
C GLU A 496 -4.46 16.99 16.04
N PHE A 497 -4.98 16.92 14.82
CA PHE A 497 -4.36 17.57 13.66
C PHE A 497 -4.40 19.08 13.83
N SER A 498 -3.25 19.71 13.65
CA SER A 498 -3.11 21.16 13.56
C SER A 498 -3.74 21.72 12.28
N GLU A 499 -3.90 23.05 12.21
CA GLU A 499 -4.35 23.72 10.98
C GLU A 499 -3.41 23.43 9.80
N ALA A 500 -2.11 23.36 10.05
CA ALA A 500 -1.11 23.00 9.05
C ALA A 500 -1.24 21.54 8.58
N ASP A 501 -1.58 20.60 9.48
CA ASP A 501 -1.83 19.22 9.10
C ASP A 501 -3.04 19.11 8.16
N TRP A 502 -4.13 19.80 8.49
CA TRP A 502 -5.32 19.84 7.62
C TRP A 502 -5.04 20.50 6.28
N HIS A 503 -4.22 21.56 6.25
CA HIS A 503 -3.77 22.15 5.00
C HIS A 503 -2.94 21.16 4.15
N MET A 504 -2.10 20.35 4.81
CA MET A 504 -1.33 19.30 4.15
C MET A 504 -2.23 18.17 3.63
N VAL A 505 -3.29 17.78 4.36
CA VAL A 505 -4.31 16.84 3.87
C VAL A 505 -4.94 17.36 2.57
N ASP A 506 -5.44 18.60 2.58
CA ASP A 506 -6.07 19.20 1.40
C ASP A 506 -5.12 19.24 0.19
N THR A 507 -3.86 19.56 0.44
CA THR A 507 -2.79 19.58 -0.57
C THR A 507 -2.53 18.20 -1.16
N MET A 508 -2.26 17.21 -0.31
CA MET A 508 -1.89 15.85 -0.74
C MET A 508 -3.05 15.17 -1.47
N VAL A 509 -4.27 15.27 -0.91
CA VAL A 509 -5.49 14.74 -1.54
C VAL A 509 -5.72 15.37 -2.90
N GLN A 510 -5.55 16.69 -3.04
CA GLN A 510 -5.69 17.34 -4.34
C GLN A 510 -4.67 16.81 -5.36
N LEU A 511 -3.38 16.78 -5.00
CA LEU A 511 -2.31 16.36 -5.90
C LEU A 511 -2.53 14.93 -6.41
N TRP A 512 -2.86 14.00 -5.50
CA TRP A 512 -3.06 12.59 -5.85
C TRP A 512 -4.33 12.37 -6.68
N THR A 513 -5.44 13.02 -6.30
CA THR A 513 -6.73 12.81 -7.00
C THR A 513 -6.78 13.51 -8.35
N SER A 514 -6.18 14.70 -8.49
CA SER A 514 -6.08 15.36 -9.80
C SER A 514 -5.16 14.59 -10.74
N PHE A 515 -4.06 14.00 -10.23
CA PHE A 515 -3.22 13.11 -11.00
C PHE A 515 -4.00 11.86 -11.44
N ALA A 516 -4.74 11.22 -10.54
CA ALA A 516 -5.56 10.06 -10.89
C ALA A 516 -6.61 10.38 -11.97
N THR A 517 -7.18 11.58 -11.92
CA THR A 517 -8.22 12.07 -12.85
C THR A 517 -7.64 12.48 -14.20
N LYS A 518 -6.62 13.36 -14.19
CA LYS A 518 -6.14 14.09 -15.38
C LYS A 518 -4.79 13.61 -15.88
N GLY A 519 -4.02 12.89 -15.06
CA GLY A 519 -2.60 12.61 -15.31
C GLY A 519 -1.68 13.79 -14.98
N VAL A 520 -2.22 14.84 -14.35
CA VAL A 520 -1.49 16.05 -13.97
C VAL A 520 -1.81 16.36 -12.50
N PRO A 521 -0.80 16.41 -11.61
CA PRO A 521 -1.00 16.85 -10.24
C PRO A 521 -1.17 18.38 -10.21
N GLU A 522 -2.30 18.84 -9.68
CA GLU A 522 -2.70 20.24 -9.65
C GLU A 522 -2.57 20.78 -8.23
N LEU A 523 -2.00 21.97 -8.09
CA LEU A 523 -1.91 22.68 -6.83
C LEU A 523 -3.14 23.57 -6.65
N ASN A 524 -3.72 23.57 -5.45
CA ASN A 524 -4.83 24.46 -5.10
C ASN A 524 -4.37 25.89 -4.73
N THR A 525 -3.06 26.14 -4.67
CA THR A 525 -2.47 27.36 -4.12
C THR A 525 -1.69 28.16 -5.18
N GLY A 526 -2.24 29.32 -5.55
CA GLY A 526 -1.53 30.37 -6.31
C GLY A 526 -1.32 30.08 -7.81
N ASN A 527 -0.35 30.77 -8.41
CA ASN A 527 0.05 30.63 -9.81
C ASN A 527 1.16 29.58 -10.01
N THR A 528 1.48 28.79 -8.98
CA THR A 528 2.57 27.80 -9.04
C THR A 528 2.12 26.59 -9.85
N ILE A 529 2.81 26.34 -10.96
CA ILE A 529 2.56 25.18 -11.82
C ILE A 529 3.66 24.15 -11.57
N TRP A 530 3.28 22.96 -11.07
CA TRP A 530 4.19 21.82 -11.01
C TRP A 530 4.33 21.22 -12.41
N LYS A 531 5.40 21.59 -13.10
CA LYS A 531 5.73 21.03 -14.42
C LYS A 531 6.24 19.58 -14.27
N PRO A 532 6.06 18.73 -15.30
CA PRO A 532 6.73 17.45 -15.37
C PRO A 532 8.24 17.59 -15.15
N TYR A 533 8.87 16.54 -14.63
CA TYR A 533 10.31 16.46 -14.46
C TYR A 533 11.00 16.60 -15.82
N SER A 534 12.01 17.47 -15.87
CA SER A 534 12.89 17.66 -17.01
C SER A 534 14.34 17.38 -16.61
N PRO A 535 15.07 16.51 -17.33
CA PRO A 535 16.50 16.27 -17.06
C PRO A 535 17.37 17.54 -17.13
N SER A 536 16.96 18.55 -17.91
CA SER A 536 17.71 19.81 -18.02
C SER A 536 17.48 20.76 -16.84
N GLU A 537 16.29 20.71 -16.23
CA GLU A 537 15.94 21.57 -15.09
C GLU A 537 16.15 20.85 -13.74
N ASP A 538 16.25 19.51 -13.75
CA ASP A 538 16.28 18.62 -12.58
C ASP A 538 15.26 19.03 -11.53
N ASN A 539 14.05 19.37 -11.99
CA ASN A 539 13.01 19.99 -11.17
C ASN A 539 12.22 18.94 -10.38
N TYR A 540 11.91 19.26 -9.13
CA TYR A 540 11.07 18.43 -8.25
C TYR A 540 10.20 19.33 -7.37
N LEU A 541 9.06 18.81 -6.91
CA LEU A 541 8.23 19.52 -5.94
C LEU A 541 8.69 19.17 -4.53
N GLN A 542 9.03 20.17 -3.72
CA GLN A 542 9.16 19.99 -2.27
C GLN A 542 7.80 20.26 -1.63
N ILE A 543 7.31 19.29 -0.86
CA ILE A 543 6.04 19.36 -0.13
C ILE A 543 6.36 19.47 1.35
N GLY A 544 6.26 20.68 1.91
CA GLY A 544 6.60 21.03 3.27
C GLY A 544 8.07 21.37 3.50
N ASN A 545 8.37 21.88 4.69
CA ASN A 545 9.72 22.09 5.19
C ASN A 545 9.72 22.08 6.73
N GLY A 546 9.89 20.90 7.33
CA GLY A 546 9.65 20.74 8.76
C GLY A 546 8.17 21.02 9.07
N PRO A 547 7.83 21.81 10.10
CA PRO A 547 6.44 22.09 10.45
C PRO A 547 5.74 23.09 9.50
N ASP A 548 6.46 23.69 8.55
CA ASP A 548 5.87 24.56 7.53
C ASP A 548 5.26 23.71 6.40
N ALA A 549 3.96 23.91 6.13
CA ALA A 549 3.20 23.21 5.09
C ALA A 549 3.34 23.84 3.68
N SER A 550 4.37 24.68 3.47
CA SER A 550 4.64 25.33 2.20
C SER A 550 5.01 24.35 1.07
N ILE A 551 4.80 24.77 -0.17
CA ILE A 551 5.10 23.97 -1.37
C ILE A 551 5.95 24.80 -2.32
N GLU A 552 7.05 24.22 -2.79
CA GLU A 552 7.99 24.91 -3.66
C GLU A 552 8.50 23.98 -4.78
N VAL A 553 8.57 24.48 -6.01
CA VAL A 553 9.27 23.77 -7.10
C VAL A 553 10.76 24.12 -6.99
N LYS A 554 11.58 23.10 -6.75
CA LYS A 554 13.04 23.21 -6.61
C LYS A 554 13.75 22.51 -7.75
N SER A 555 15.05 22.75 -7.87
CA SER A 555 15.94 22.10 -8.83
C SER A 555 17.18 21.56 -8.14
N GLY A 556 17.80 20.52 -8.68
CA GLY A 556 19.04 19.97 -8.14
C GLY A 556 18.80 19.03 -6.97
N PHE A 557 18.06 17.94 -7.20
CA PHE A 557 17.69 17.01 -6.13
C PHE A 557 18.92 16.26 -5.58
N HIS A 558 19.39 16.66 -4.41
CA HIS A 558 20.53 16.07 -3.69
C HIS A 558 21.74 15.75 -4.60
N VAL A 559 22.11 16.70 -5.46
CA VAL A 559 23.05 16.52 -6.59
C VAL A 559 24.30 15.71 -6.21
N GLU A 560 24.99 16.07 -5.15
CA GLU A 560 26.25 15.41 -4.76
C GLU A 560 26.02 13.99 -4.20
N ARG A 561 24.91 13.75 -3.49
CA ARG A 561 24.55 12.41 -3.00
C ARG A 561 24.19 11.51 -4.18
N MET A 562 23.34 11.99 -5.10
CA MET A 562 22.94 11.23 -6.29
C MET A 562 24.14 10.92 -7.21
N LYS A 563 25.08 11.86 -7.37
CA LYS A 563 26.35 11.61 -8.08
C LYS A 563 27.20 10.55 -7.41
N PHE A 564 27.34 10.60 -6.08
CA PHE A 564 28.07 9.59 -5.32
C PHE A 564 27.47 8.19 -5.54
N TRP A 565 26.16 8.04 -5.37
CA TRP A 565 25.49 6.74 -5.56
C TRP A 565 25.53 6.25 -7.00
N LYS A 566 25.40 7.14 -7.98
CA LYS A 566 25.56 6.81 -9.41
C LYS A 566 26.96 6.26 -9.70
N LYS A 567 28.01 6.90 -9.17
CA LYS A 567 29.38 6.40 -9.30
C LYS A 567 29.54 5.05 -8.60
N LEU A 568 29.06 4.94 -7.36
CA LEU A 568 29.16 3.72 -6.56
C LEU A 568 28.49 2.53 -7.23
N SER A 569 27.36 2.75 -7.92
CA SER A 569 26.60 1.72 -8.64
C SER A 569 27.16 1.40 -10.03
N ALA A 570 28.05 2.24 -10.58
CA ALA A 570 28.70 1.99 -11.87
C ALA A 570 30.06 1.28 -11.74
N THR A 571 30.68 1.32 -10.56
CA THR A 571 31.96 0.66 -10.25
C THR A 571 31.81 -0.80 -9.80
N THR A 572 30.74 -1.47 -10.22
CA THR A 572 30.35 -2.83 -9.79
C THR A 572 29.98 -3.67 -10.97
#